data_AF-A0A101X5G8-F1
#
_entry.id   AF-A0A101X5G8-F1
#
_cell.length_a   1.000
_cell.length_b   1.000
_cell.length_c   1.000
_cell.angle_alpha   90.00
_cell.angle_beta   90.00
_cell.angle_gamma   90.00
#
_symmetry.space_group_name_H-M   'P 1'
#
loop_
_entity.id
_entity.type
_entity.pdbx_description
1 polymer ?
#
loop_
_entity_poly.entity_id
_entity_poly.type
_entity_poly.pdbx_seq_one_letter_code
_entity_poly.pdbx_strand_id
1 'polypeptide(L)'
;MLMKTIPVGGLLNRYGLGNAYLIGDAVGSVIPTNGAGINPAMITAHLLGEALIRDGDYSASMNRVFRPLMDRMLLFRRIGDPLLMSRDAMERAIKLSKRVIRDSIYEATLSSMRSNTLIKFLISQPLIRLLSLTHM
;
A
#
# COMPACT_ATOMS: atom_id res chain seq x y z
N MET A 1 8.22 -17.83 14.08
CA MET A 1 8.65 -16.45 14.40
C MET A 1 9.51 -15.93 13.25
N LEU A 2 8.93 -15.09 12.39
CA LEU A 2 9.63 -14.10 11.55
C LEU A 2 8.58 -13.13 10.99
N MET A 3 7.83 -12.49 11.90
CA MET A 3 7.08 -11.29 11.53
C MET A 3 8.12 -10.21 11.28
N LYS A 4 8.47 -10.00 10.02
CA LYS A 4 9.17 -8.78 9.62
C LYS A 4 8.23 -7.64 10.03
N THR A 5 8.55 -6.93 11.11
CA THR A 5 7.79 -5.78 11.63
C THR A 5 8.00 -4.60 10.70
N ILE A 6 7.64 -4.80 9.43
CA ILE A 6 7.64 -3.75 8.45
C ILE A 6 6.49 -2.81 8.83
N PRO A 7 6.70 -1.49 8.93
CA PRO A 7 5.64 -0.52 9.19
C PRO A 7 4.77 -0.35 7.94
N VAL A 8 4.03 -1.39 7.57
CA VAL A 8 3.07 -1.44 6.46
C VAL A 8 1.72 -0.81 6.83
N GLY A 9 1.66 -0.08 7.95
CA GLY A 9 0.46 0.56 8.50
C GLY A 9 0.09 1.88 7.83
N GLY A 10 0.99 2.45 7.02
CA GLY A 10 0.76 3.69 6.30
C GLY A 10 1.52 4.88 6.88
N LEU A 11 1.31 6.04 6.27
CA LEU A 11 1.97 7.29 6.65
C LEU A 11 1.45 7.86 7.97
N LEU A 12 2.35 8.45 8.76
CA LEU A 12 1.99 9.25 9.93
C LEU A 12 1.16 10.50 9.55
N ASN A 13 0.41 11.07 10.50
CA ASN A 13 -0.36 12.30 10.27
C ASN A 13 0.50 13.58 10.30
N ARG A 14 1.71 13.50 10.85
CA ARG A 14 2.67 14.61 10.94
C ARG A 14 4.05 14.06 10.60
N TYR A 15 4.78 14.78 9.75
CA TYR A 15 6.09 14.34 9.22
C TYR A 15 7.28 15.12 9.78
N GLY A 16 7.03 16.10 10.65
CA GLY A 16 8.06 16.91 11.28
C GLY A 16 7.49 17.83 12.36
N LEU A 17 8.36 18.38 13.19
CA LEU A 17 8.04 19.37 14.22
C LEU A 17 9.21 20.35 14.37
N GLY A 18 8.94 21.64 14.19
CA GLY A 18 9.98 22.67 14.17
C GLY A 18 11.01 22.37 13.08
N ASN A 19 12.27 22.22 13.47
CA ASN A 19 13.39 21.96 12.56
C ASN A 19 13.73 20.46 12.44
N ALA A 20 12.91 19.57 12.99
CA ALA A 20 13.10 18.12 12.92
C ALA A 20 12.09 17.49 11.95
N TYR A 21 12.57 16.61 11.07
CA TYR A 21 11.77 15.96 10.03
C TYR A 21 11.98 14.43 10.04
N LEU A 22 10.93 13.71 9.66
CA LEU A 22 10.89 12.25 9.53
C LEU A 22 10.93 11.86 8.05
N ILE A 23 11.73 10.85 7.73
CA ILE A 23 11.86 10.26 6.39
C ILE A 23 11.93 8.73 6.50
N GLY A 24 11.72 8.03 5.40
CA GLY A 24 11.83 6.57 5.33
C GLY A 24 10.87 5.84 6.25
N ASP A 25 11.33 4.72 6.81
CA ASP A 25 10.51 3.88 7.69
C ASP A 25 9.95 4.66 8.89
N ALA A 26 10.67 5.69 9.37
CA ALA A 26 10.23 6.55 10.47
C ALA A 26 8.95 7.34 10.15
N VAL A 27 8.68 7.60 8.87
CA VAL A 27 7.43 8.26 8.43
C VAL A 27 6.35 7.26 8.00
N GLY A 28 6.64 5.95 8.07
CA GLY A 28 5.76 4.89 7.59
C GLY A 28 5.74 4.74 6.07
N SER A 29 6.86 5.06 5.39
CA SER A 29 6.90 5.08 3.93
C SER A 29 6.95 3.69 3.28
N VAL A 30 7.02 2.60 4.04
CA VAL A 30 7.15 1.27 3.47
C VAL A 30 5.87 0.87 2.74
N ILE A 31 6.01 0.44 1.48
CA ILE A 31 4.87 0.06 0.64
C ILE A 31 4.08 -1.08 1.30
N PRO A 32 2.79 -0.86 1.65
CA PRO A 32 1.98 -1.82 2.39
C PRO A 32 1.84 -3.20 1.75
N THR A 33 1.81 -3.26 0.41
CA THR A 33 1.46 -4.49 -0.32
C THR A 33 2.63 -5.45 -0.51
N ASN A 34 3.88 -4.96 -0.48
CA ASN A 34 5.06 -5.78 -0.77
C ASN A 34 6.24 -5.57 0.18
N GLY A 35 6.15 -4.61 1.11
CA GLY A 35 7.20 -4.35 2.10
C GLY A 35 8.44 -3.61 1.55
N ALA A 36 8.36 -3.01 0.36
CA ALA A 36 9.47 -2.25 -0.22
C ALA A 36 9.67 -0.91 0.53
N GLY A 37 10.84 -0.70 1.13
CA GLY A 37 11.14 0.51 1.92
C GLY A 37 12.19 1.44 1.31
N ILE A 38 13.15 0.91 0.54
CA ILE A 38 14.32 1.68 0.05
C ILE A 38 13.90 2.83 -0.88
N ASN A 39 13.22 2.53 -1.99
CA ASN A 39 12.80 3.55 -2.94
C ASN A 39 11.84 4.58 -2.32
N PRO A 40 10.80 4.17 -1.54
CA PRO A 40 10.02 5.12 -0.77
C PRO A 40 10.83 6.02 0.16
N ALA A 41 11.80 5.47 0.88
CA ALA A 41 12.65 6.25 1.76
C ALA A 41 13.44 7.31 0.99
N MET A 42 14.01 6.94 -0.15
CA MET A 42 14.69 7.89 -1.05
C MET A 42 13.74 9.00 -1.54
N ILE A 43 12.50 8.65 -1.91
CA ILE A 43 11.49 9.64 -2.34
C ILE A 43 11.18 10.61 -1.19
N THR A 44 10.92 10.10 0.02
CA THR A 44 10.63 10.97 1.17
C THR A 44 11.80 11.89 1.53
N ALA A 45 13.04 11.42 1.39
CA ALA A 45 14.24 12.23 1.57
C ALA A 45 14.42 13.28 0.47
N HIS A 46 14.14 12.93 -0.77
CA HIS A 46 14.19 13.85 -1.90
C HIS A 46 13.17 15.00 -1.76
N LEU A 47 11.94 14.67 -1.37
CA LEU A 47 10.89 15.68 -1.11
C LEU A 47 11.28 16.63 0.03
N LEU A 48 11.96 16.12 1.07
CA LEU A 48 12.49 16.97 2.14
C LEU A 48 13.60 17.88 1.63
N GLY A 49 14.55 17.34 0.86
CA GLY A 49 15.64 18.11 0.26
C GLY A 49 15.14 19.25 -0.64
N GLU A 50 14.15 18.98 -1.50
CA GLU A 50 13.55 20.02 -2.34
C GLU A 50 12.84 21.09 -1.52
N ALA A 51 12.11 20.70 -0.47
CA ALA A 51 11.45 21.65 0.42
C ALA A 51 12.47 22.55 1.12
N LEU A 52 13.58 22.00 1.63
CA LEU A 52 14.62 22.80 2.30
C LEU A 52 15.36 23.75 1.34
N ILE A 53 15.66 23.31 0.11
CA ILE A 53 16.39 24.13 -0.87
C ILE A 53 15.52 25.29 -1.40
N ARG A 54 14.21 25.07 -1.54
CA ARG A 54 13.29 26.03 -2.17
C ARG A 54 12.45 26.82 -1.16
N ASP A 55 12.79 26.75 0.13
CA ASP A 55 12.00 27.32 1.23
C ASP A 55 10.51 26.92 1.17
N GLY A 56 10.27 25.64 0.86
CA GLY A 56 8.95 25.05 0.66
C GLY A 56 8.46 24.22 1.86
N ASP A 57 7.18 23.83 1.82
CA ASP A 57 6.56 22.99 2.84
C ASP A 57 6.72 21.49 2.50
N TYR A 58 7.55 20.80 3.28
CA TYR A 58 7.75 19.35 3.18
C TYR A 58 6.44 18.56 3.39
N SER A 59 5.62 18.98 4.35
CA SER A 59 4.35 18.29 4.65
C SER A 59 3.34 18.44 3.53
N ALA A 60 3.26 19.64 2.94
CA ALA A 60 2.45 19.86 1.75
C ALA A 60 2.91 18.96 0.58
N SER A 61 4.22 18.85 0.37
CA SER A 61 4.81 18.02 -0.69
C SER A 61 4.52 16.53 -0.48
N MET A 62 4.70 16.03 0.75
CA MET A 62 4.35 14.65 1.12
C MET A 62 2.86 14.35 0.89
N ASN A 63 1.97 15.25 1.31
CA ASN A 63 0.53 15.07 1.16
C ASN A 63 0.07 15.14 -0.30
N ARG A 64 0.74 15.94 -1.13
CA ARG A 64 0.42 16.09 -2.56
C ARG A 64 0.93 14.93 -3.40
N VAL A 65 2.17 14.48 -3.16
CA VAL A 65 2.88 13.54 -4.04
C VAL A 65 2.83 12.11 -3.51
N PHE A 66 3.11 11.91 -2.22
CA PHE A 66 3.41 10.59 -1.67
C PHE A 66 2.20 9.93 -0.99
N ARG A 67 1.44 10.69 -0.19
CA ARG A 67 0.24 10.20 0.52
C ARG A 67 -0.80 9.53 -0.40
N PRO A 68 -1.15 10.09 -1.58
CA PRO A 68 -2.16 9.46 -2.44
C PRO A 68 -1.76 8.06 -2.93
N LEU A 69 -0.47 7.83 -3.15
CA LEU A 69 0.06 6.50 -3.50
C LEU A 69 -0.06 5.56 -2.31
N MET A 70 0.37 5.99 -1.13
CA MET A 70 0.35 5.18 0.08
C MET A 70 -1.06 4.78 0.51
N ASP A 71 -2.02 5.71 0.44
CA ASP A 71 -3.41 5.44 0.79
C ASP A 71 -4.04 4.39 -0.13
N ARG A 72 -3.72 4.44 -1.44
CA ARG A 72 -4.14 3.41 -2.40
C ARG A 72 -3.54 2.04 -2.07
N MET A 73 -2.25 1.98 -1.72
CA MET A 73 -1.59 0.74 -1.35
C MET A 73 -2.15 0.15 -0.05
N LEU A 74 -2.50 0.98 0.93
CA LEU A 74 -3.19 0.54 2.14
C LEU A 74 -4.57 -0.03 1.84
N LEU A 75 -5.32 0.61 0.95
CA LEU A 75 -6.62 0.09 0.53
C LEU A 75 -6.47 -1.30 -0.11
N PHE A 76 -5.52 -1.48 -1.03
CA PHE A 76 -5.27 -2.78 -1.66
C PHE A 76 -4.89 -3.84 -0.65
N ARG A 77 -4.01 -3.51 0.29
CA ARG A 77 -3.65 -4.41 1.38
C ARG A 77 -4.88 -4.82 2.20
N ARG A 78 -5.69 -3.87 2.67
CA ARG A 78 -6.90 -4.16 3.46
C ARG A 78 -7.88 -5.08 2.74
N ILE A 79 -7.96 -4.98 1.42
CA ILE A 79 -8.83 -5.83 0.60
C ILE A 79 -8.19 -7.20 0.34
N GLY A 80 -6.87 -7.25 0.15
CA GLY A 80 -6.13 -8.49 -0.13
C GLY A 80 -5.84 -9.33 1.11
N ASP A 81 -5.71 -8.72 2.29
CA ASP A 81 -5.34 -9.40 3.55
C ASP A 81 -6.26 -10.61 3.85
N PRO A 82 -7.60 -10.55 3.72
CA PRO A 82 -8.45 -11.73 3.91
C PRO A 82 -8.15 -12.92 2.99
N LEU A 83 -7.70 -12.66 1.74
CA LEU A 83 -7.26 -13.72 0.81
C LEU A 83 -5.87 -14.23 1.18
N LEU A 84 -4.95 -13.32 1.51
CA LEU A 84 -3.56 -13.66 1.82
C LEU A 84 -3.41 -14.37 3.15
N MET A 85 -4.35 -14.19 4.08
CA MET A 85 -4.36 -14.82 5.40
C MET A 85 -5.09 -16.17 5.45
N SER A 86 -5.75 -16.60 4.37
CA SER A 86 -6.42 -17.90 4.29
C SER A 86 -5.93 -18.70 3.08
N ARG A 87 -5.25 -19.82 3.37
CA ARG A 87 -4.82 -20.77 2.33
C ARG A 87 -6.00 -21.25 1.49
N ASP A 88 -7.12 -21.60 2.11
CA ASP A 88 -8.30 -22.12 1.43
C ASP A 88 -9.01 -21.06 0.58
N ALA A 89 -9.02 -19.79 1.04
CA ALA A 89 -9.54 -18.67 0.25
C ALA A 89 -8.65 -18.41 -0.97
N MET A 90 -7.33 -18.51 -0.80
CA MET A 90 -6.37 -18.39 -1.90
C MET A 90 -6.53 -19.52 -2.92
N GLU A 91 -6.61 -20.78 -2.47
CA GLU A 91 -6.85 -21.93 -3.34
C GLU A 91 -8.19 -21.82 -4.09
N ARG A 92 -9.24 -21.32 -3.43
CA ARG A 92 -10.53 -21.08 -4.09
C ARG A 92 -10.49 -19.93 -5.08
N ALA A 93 -9.83 -18.82 -4.76
CA ALA A 93 -9.68 -17.69 -5.69
C ALA A 93 -8.89 -18.07 -6.95
N ILE A 94 -7.85 -18.92 -6.79
CA ILE A 94 -7.10 -19.49 -7.91
C ILE A 94 -7.97 -20.46 -8.73
N LYS A 95 -8.76 -21.32 -8.09
CA LYS A 95 -9.66 -22.28 -8.79
C LYS A 95 -10.85 -21.60 -9.48
N LEU A 96 -11.36 -20.49 -8.94
CA LEU A 96 -12.47 -19.71 -9.52
C LEU A 96 -12.03 -18.76 -10.64
N SER A 97 -10.77 -18.83 -11.10
CA SER A 97 -10.11 -17.80 -11.91
C SER A 97 -10.91 -17.35 -13.14
N LYS A 98 -11.77 -16.34 -12.97
CA LYS A 98 -11.98 -15.35 -14.02
C LYS A 98 -10.67 -14.61 -14.13
N ARG A 99 -10.13 -14.48 -15.36
CA ARG A 99 -8.89 -13.75 -15.70
C ARG A 99 -8.72 -12.44 -14.91
N VAL A 100 -9.86 -11.76 -14.70
CA VAL A 100 -10.02 -10.54 -13.90
C VAL A 100 -9.50 -10.65 -12.45
N ILE A 101 -9.80 -11.72 -11.72
CA ILE A 101 -9.40 -11.89 -10.31
C ILE A 101 -7.89 -12.17 -10.21
N ARG A 102 -7.37 -13.01 -11.11
CA ARG A 102 -5.94 -13.31 -11.18
C ARG A 102 -5.10 -12.07 -11.46
N ASP A 103 -5.48 -11.30 -12.49
CA ASP A 103 -4.75 -10.09 -12.88
C ASP A 103 -4.83 -9.03 -11.77
N SER A 104 -6.00 -8.92 -11.11
CA SER A 104 -6.22 -8.05 -9.95
C SER A 104 -5.31 -8.38 -8.76
N ILE A 105 -5.20 -9.66 -8.39
CA ILE A 105 -4.33 -10.12 -7.29
C ILE A 105 -2.86 -9.88 -7.64
N TYR A 106 -2.46 -10.25 -8.86
CA TYR A 106 -1.09 -10.10 -9.33
C TYR A 106 -0.64 -8.63 -9.35
N GLU A 107 -1.47 -7.75 -9.88
CA GLU A 107 -1.15 -6.33 -9.93
C GLU A 107 -1.17 -5.66 -8.54
N ALA A 108 -2.06 -6.10 -7.63
CA ALA A 108 -2.04 -5.65 -6.23
C ALA A 108 -0.75 -6.05 -5.50
N THR A 109 -0.20 -7.23 -5.79
CA THR A 109 1.07 -7.70 -5.19
C THR A 109 2.30 -6.99 -5.75
N LEU A 110 2.25 -6.52 -7.01
CA LEU A 110 3.38 -5.85 -7.66
C LEU A 110 3.43 -4.33 -7.46
N SER A 111 2.48 -3.75 -6.73
CA SER A 111 2.36 -2.29 -6.52
C SER A 111 2.31 -1.46 -7.81
N SER A 112 2.02 -2.06 -8.96
CA SER A 112 1.95 -1.37 -10.25
C SER A 112 0.51 -1.40 -10.76
N MET A 113 -0.21 -0.28 -10.69
CA MET A 113 -1.62 -0.28 -11.09
C MET A 113 -2.10 0.94 -11.87
N ARG A 114 -2.49 0.69 -13.14
CA ARG A 114 -3.29 1.55 -14.01
C ARG A 114 -4.74 1.63 -13.50
N SER A 115 -5.43 2.75 -13.73
CA SER A 115 -6.79 3.05 -13.22
C SER A 115 -7.86 1.97 -13.48
N ASN A 116 -7.70 1.20 -14.55
CA ASN A 116 -8.70 0.20 -14.99
C ASN A 116 -8.77 -1.03 -14.07
N THR A 117 -7.73 -1.31 -13.29
CA THR A 117 -7.75 -2.47 -12.38
C THR A 117 -8.24 -2.10 -10.99
N LEU A 118 -8.09 -0.86 -10.53
CA LEU A 118 -8.76 -0.40 -9.30
C LEU A 118 -10.27 -0.67 -9.38
N ILE A 119 -10.87 -0.42 -10.55
CA ILE A 119 -12.28 -0.70 -10.84
C ILE A 119 -12.56 -2.21 -10.78
N LYS A 120 -11.74 -3.04 -11.43
CA LYS A 120 -11.87 -4.51 -11.36
C LYS A 120 -11.73 -5.04 -9.93
N PHE A 121 -10.86 -4.44 -9.13
CA PHE A 121 -10.61 -4.79 -7.73
C PHE A 121 -11.82 -4.45 -6.85
N LEU A 122 -12.37 -3.25 -7.02
CA LEU A 122 -13.58 -2.81 -6.32
C LEU A 122 -14.80 -3.68 -6.66
N ILE A 123 -14.96 -4.06 -7.94
CA ILE A 123 -16.05 -4.94 -8.39
C ILE A 123 -15.88 -6.37 -7.86
N SER A 124 -14.64 -6.87 -7.75
CA SER A 124 -14.36 -8.22 -7.24
C SER A 124 -14.33 -8.30 -5.71
N GLN A 125 -14.23 -7.18 -5.00
CA GLN A 125 -14.19 -7.09 -3.55
C GLN A 125 -15.32 -7.86 -2.80
N PRO A 126 -16.59 -7.78 -3.23
CA PRO A 126 -17.68 -8.49 -2.56
C PRO A 126 -17.53 -10.01 -2.71
N LEU A 127 -17.09 -10.47 -3.89
CA LEU A 127 -16.85 -11.88 -4.19
C LEU A 127 -15.69 -12.43 -3.36
N ILE A 128 -14.63 -11.63 -3.23
CA ILE A 128 -13.47 -11.93 -2.39
C ILE A 128 -13.87 -12.10 -0.93
N ARG A 129 -14.69 -11.18 -0.38
CA ARG A 129 -15.20 -11.28 0.99
C ARG A 129 -16.10 -12.50 1.20
N LEU A 130 -16.94 -12.83 0.23
CA LEU A 130 -17.79 -14.02 0.27
C LEU A 130 -16.95 -15.30 0.34
N LEU A 131 -15.87 -15.37 -0.45
CA LEU A 131 -14.94 -16.49 -0.44
C LEU A 131 -14.21 -16.63 0.90
N SER A 132 -13.86 -15.51 1.56
CA SER A 132 -13.20 -15.53 2.88
C SER A 132 -14.14 -15.83 4.05
N LEU A 133 -15.44 -15.54 3.95
CA LEU A 133 -16.42 -15.69 5.04
C LEU A 133 -16.90 -17.12 5.28
N THR A 134 -16.66 -18.06 4.36
CA THR A 134 -17.13 -19.45 4.48
C THR A 134 -16.32 -20.33 5.43
N HIS A 135 -15.45 -19.73 6.27
CA HIS A 135 -14.63 -20.42 7.29
C HIS A 135 -14.55 -19.68 8.63
N MET A 136 -15.67 -19.08 9.07
CA MET A 136 -15.92 -18.94 10.51
C MET A 136 -16.88 -20.05 10.96
#